data_AF-A0A3B0ZZ33-F1
#
_entry.id   AF-A0A3B0ZZ33-F1
#
_cell.length_a   1.000
_cell.length_b   1.000
_cell.length_c   1.000
_cell.angle_alpha   90.00
_cell.angle_beta   90.00
_cell.angle_gamma   90.00
#
_symmetry.space_group_name_H-M   'P 1'
#
loop_
_entity.id
_entity.type
_entity.pdbx_description
1 polymer ?
#
loop_
_entity_poly.entity_id
_entity_poly.type
_entity_poly.pdbx_seq_one_letter_code
_entity_poly.pdbx_strand_id
1 'polypeptide(L)' 'CTEGPYLTELGIETIILGPGDIDQAHQPDEYLALDRIQPTVELLSKLIRQFCL' A
#
# COMPACT_ATOMS: atom_id res chain seq x y z
N CYS A 1 -7.25 -4.46 11.21
CA CYS A 1 -5.84 -4.88 11.00
C CYS A 1 -5.67 -5.27 9.53
N THR A 2 -4.43 -5.41 9.06
CA THR A 2 -4.11 -5.91 7.71
C THR A 2 -3.66 -7.37 7.78
N GLU A 3 -3.39 -7.98 6.62
CA GLU A 3 -2.83 -9.33 6.51
C GLU A 3 -1.33 -9.43 6.85
N GLY A 4 -0.67 -8.30 7.13
CA GLY A 4 0.78 -8.22 7.37
C GLY A 4 1.31 -9.17 8.47
N PRO A 5 0.67 -9.25 9.65
CA PRO A 5 1.09 -10.18 10.70
C PRO A 5 1.03 -11.64 10.25
N TYR A 6 -0.03 -12.04 9.56
CA TYR A 6 -0.18 -13.41 9.05
C TYR A 6 0.92 -13.77 8.05
N LEU A 7 1.24 -12.87 7.11
CA LEU A 7 2.32 -13.09 6.14
C LEU A 7 3.71 -13.16 6.83
N THR A 8 3.90 -12.36 7.88
CA THR A 8 5.13 -12.39 8.68
C THR A 8 5.29 -13.73 9.42
N GLU A 9 4.20 -14.27 9.97
CA GLU A 9 4.20 -15.60 10.61
C GLU A 9 4.54 -16.74 9.63
N LEU A 10 4.22 -16.56 8.34
CA LEU A 10 4.64 -17.46 7.26
C LEU A 10 6.10 -17.28 6.81
N GLY A 11 6.85 -16.39 7.45
CA GLY A 11 8.26 -16.11 7.12
C GLY A 11 8.46 -15.18 5.93
N ILE A 12 7.42 -14.44 5.52
CA ILE A 12 7.49 -13.48 4.41
C ILE A 12 7.79 -12.09 4.97
N GLU A 13 8.92 -11.49 4.55
CA GLU A 13 9.22 -10.09 4.84
C GLU A 13 8.16 -9.19 4.18
N THR A 14 7.36 -8.52 5.02
CA THR A 14 6.13 -7.85 4.57
C THR A 14 6.14 -6.37 4.93
N ILE A 15 5.74 -5.53 3.97
CA ILE A 15 5.45 -4.11 4.18
C ILE A 15 3.99 -3.82 3.85
N ILE A 16 3.40 -2.85 4.56
CA ILE A 16 2.10 -2.28 4.20
C ILE A 16 2.37 -0.97 3.46
N LEU A 17 1.93 -0.88 2.21
CA LEU A 17 2.19 0.26 1.35
C LEU A 17 0.96 0.56 0.48
N GLY A 18 0.57 1.84 0.45
CA GLY A 18 -0.54 2.34 -0.33
C GLY A 18 -0.57 3.88 -0.34
N PRO A 19 -1.46 4.49 -1.12
CA PRO A 19 -1.51 5.95 -1.29
C PRO A 19 -2.21 6.67 -0.12
N GLY A 20 -2.84 5.92 0.79
CA GLY A 20 -3.65 6.43 1.89
C GLY A 20 -2.83 7.15 2.97
N ASP A 21 -3.53 7.95 3.78
CA ASP A 21 -2.98 8.55 4.98
C ASP A 21 -3.46 7.81 6.22
N ILE A 22 -2.54 7.45 7.13
CA ILE A 22 -2.91 6.67 8.32
C ILE A 22 -3.76 7.50 9.29
N ASP A 23 -3.54 8.81 9.33
CA ASP A 23 -4.29 9.72 10.21
C ASP A 23 -5.72 9.98 9.70
N GLN A 24 -6.01 9.67 8.42
CA GLN A 24 -7.35 9.78 7.81
C GLN A 24 -8.08 8.43 7.69
N ALA A 25 -7.38 7.32 7.90
CA ALA A 25 -7.98 6.00 7.83
C ALA A 25 -9.09 5.84 8.89
N HIS A 26 -10.22 5.25 8.49
CA HIS A 26 -11.39 5.01 9.35
C HIS A 26 -12.02 6.27 9.98
N GLN A 27 -11.77 7.45 9.43
CA GLN A 27 -12.50 8.66 9.84
C GLN A 27 -13.83 8.78 9.08
N PRO A 28 -14.86 9.45 9.64
CA PRO A 28 -16.15 9.61 8.96
C PRO A 28 -16.06 10.29 7.58
N ASP A 29 -15.05 11.14 7.39
CA ASP A 29 -14.74 11.89 6.18
C ASP A 29 -13.53 11.33 5.42
N GLU A 30 -13.24 10.04 5.57
CA GLU A 30 -12.15 9.34 4.90
C GLU A 30 -12.08 9.66 3.40
N TYR A 31 -10.91 10.11 2.95
CA TYR A 31 -10.65 10.47 1.56
C TYR A 31 -9.25 10.09 1.12
N LEU A 32 -9.02 10.15 -0.19
CA LEU A 32 -7.70 10.00 -0.79
C LEU A 32 -7.36 11.24 -1.63
N ALA A 33 -6.20 11.84 -1.35
CA ALA A 33 -5.71 12.96 -2.15
C ALA A 33 -5.39 12.50 -3.58
N LEU A 34 -5.94 13.18 -4.58
CA LEU A 34 -5.82 12.78 -5.99
C LEU A 34 -4.38 12.78 -6.49
N ASP A 35 -3.55 13.69 -5.97
CA ASP A 35 -2.12 13.79 -6.29
C ASP A 35 -1.30 12.58 -5.80
N ARG A 36 -1.81 11.78 -4.86
CA ARG A 36 -1.17 10.53 -4.39
C ARG A 36 -1.47 9.32 -5.27
N ILE A 37 -2.47 9.39 -6.16
CA ILE A 37 -2.90 8.26 -6.99
C ILE A 37 -1.83 7.93 -8.04
N GLN A 38 -1.52 8.88 -8.92
CA GLN A 38 -0.63 8.63 -10.06
C GLN A 38 0.79 8.21 -9.63
N PRO A 39 1.44 8.85 -8.63
CA PRO A 39 2.74 8.41 -8.13
C PRO A 39 2.73 6.97 -7.60
N THR A 40 1.65 6.55 -6.93
CA THR A 40 1.55 5.19 -6.36
C THR A 40 1.37 4.15 -7.46
N VAL A 41 0.55 4.45 -8.48
CA VAL A 41 0.40 3.59 -9.66
C VAL A 41 1.74 3.40 -10.37
N GLU A 42 2.52 4.46 -10.52
CA GLU A 42 3.85 4.40 -11.14
C GLU A 42 4.83 3.56 -10.32
N LEU A 43 4.83 3.72 -8.99
CA LEU A 43 5.66 2.92 -8.09
C LEU A 43 5.34 1.44 -8.21
N LEU A 44 4.06 1.07 -8.08
CA LEU A 44 3.62 -0.33 -8.18
C LEU A 44 3.94 -0.91 -9.56
N SER A 45 3.73 -0.14 -10.63
CA SER A 45 4.06 -0.55 -11.99
C SER A 45 5.56 -0.84 -12.16
N LYS A 46 6.44 -0.03 -11.54
CA LYS A 46 7.89 -0.25 -11.56
C LYS A 46 8.27 -1.52 -10.80
N LEU A 47 7.69 -1.75 -9.62
CA LEU A 47 7.96 -2.95 -8.82
C LEU A 47 7.52 -4.22 -9.56
N ILE A 48 6.31 -4.24 -10.13
CA ILE A 48 5.81 -5.38 -10.92
C ILE A 48 6.72 -5.66 -12.10
N ARG A 49 7.13 -4.61 -12.84
CA ARG A 49 8.06 -4.76 -13.97
C ARG A 49 9.42 -5.29 -13.54
N GLN A 50 9.92 -4.92 -12.37
CA GLN A 50 11.24 -5.35 -11.90
C GLN A 50 11.24 -6.81 -11.40
N PHE A 51 10.16 -7.27 -10.79
CA PHE A 51 10.14 -8.57 -10.10
C PHE A 51 9.33 -9.65 -10.82
N CYS A 52 8.43 -9.28 -11.75
CA CYS A 52 7.49 -10.24 -12.36
C CYS A 52 7.55 -10.31 -13.90
N LEU A 53 8.24 -9.41 -14.58
CA LEU A 53 8.35 -9.36 -16.06
C LEU A 53 9.82 -9.36 -16.49
#